data_AF-A0A2H9MQ11-F1
#
_entry.id   AF-A0A2H9MQ11-F1
#
_cell.length_a   1.000
_cell.length_b   1.000
_cell.length_c   1.000
_cell.angle_alpha   90.00
_cell.angle_beta   90.00
_cell.angle_gamma   90.00
#
_symmetry.space_group_name_H-M   'P 1'
#
loop_
_entity.id
_entity.type
_entity.pdbx_description
1 polymer ?
#
loop_
_entity_poly.entity_id
_entity_poly.type
_entity_poly.pdbx_seq_one_letter_code
_entity_poly.pdbx_strand_id
1 'polypeptide(L)'
;MRSYIINIPVDNITLKEAVKRAEEFTLDSKPHFAIAINPEKIIKANTDTELFEIIRNSDLNFIDGVGISWAFRIFYHEKIKERITGIDLFSTLLESAEKNNKTVYFLGSQEETINKAVKNIKEKYPELKITGFHNGYLQTEEEIVKQIKKSNTDMLFVGMGSPKQEKFIFRNLNTLGVQFSVGVGGSFNVFAGEFKRAPSLVQKLGMEWFYRLILNPKRLPRIMSLPRFILLVMKKPRIIKNEVNFLNINISNRDFKDTLKVTDSFIKSRSFHLVVTLNGEMASRALRDEDFFQILQKGDLVIPDGVGIVWGARRFGERIIYRIPGIDFAWETLRLAEKNNYRTYLLGAKENVINNAIKKIKGEFPKLNIAGYHSGYFDKTEEEKILNEIKEKNVQILFVGIGGVKQEKWIWDHKDLNVPLNIGIGGSFDVWSGKIRRAPRIIRKLGLEWLYRTIVQPSRILRAGNLFIFAFKIMFKRIEK
;
A
#
# COMPACT_ATOMS: atom_id res chain seq x y z
N MET A 1 1.46 -23.13 -3.25
CA MET A 1 0.35 -22.16 -3.41
C MET A 1 0.75 -20.90 -2.65
N ARG A 2 0.67 -19.72 -3.30
CA ARG A 2 1.03 -18.45 -2.68
C ARG A 2 -0.21 -17.84 -2.04
N SER A 3 -0.14 -17.65 -0.73
CA SER A 3 -1.14 -17.01 0.11
C SER A 3 -0.77 -15.56 0.35
N TYR A 4 -1.66 -14.77 0.95
CA TYR A 4 -1.40 -13.35 1.23
C TYR A 4 -1.72 -12.99 2.66
N ILE A 5 -1.01 -11.99 3.19
CA ILE A 5 -1.31 -11.33 4.45
C ILE A 5 -1.08 -9.84 4.31
N ILE A 6 -2.14 -9.04 4.33
CA ILE A 6 -2.07 -7.58 4.17
C ILE A 6 -1.24 -7.22 2.91
N ASN A 7 -1.62 -7.79 1.77
CA ASN A 7 -0.95 -7.61 0.48
C ASN A 7 0.49 -8.15 0.37
N ILE A 8 1.03 -8.80 1.41
CA ILE A 8 2.34 -9.44 1.37
C ILE A 8 2.17 -10.91 0.96
N PRO A 9 2.83 -11.38 -0.12
CA PRO A 9 2.78 -12.77 -0.53
C PRO A 9 3.55 -13.67 0.44
N VAL A 10 2.98 -14.84 0.75
CA VAL A 10 3.54 -15.83 1.67
C VAL A 10 3.30 -17.23 1.10
N ASP A 11 4.35 -18.05 1.03
CA ASP A 11 4.31 -19.40 0.52
C ASP A 11 3.86 -20.39 1.61
N ASN A 12 2.70 -21.02 1.41
CA ASN A 12 2.17 -22.05 2.29
C ASN A 12 2.77 -23.42 1.91
N ILE A 13 4.02 -23.64 2.31
CA ILE A 13 4.83 -24.83 1.98
C ILE A 13 5.46 -25.46 3.22
N THR A 14 5.91 -26.72 3.10
CA THR A 14 6.70 -27.42 4.13
C THR A 14 8.19 -27.06 4.03
N LEU A 15 8.97 -27.36 5.08
CA LEU A 15 10.42 -27.21 5.08
C LEU A 15 11.06 -28.03 3.94
N LYS A 16 10.59 -29.26 3.73
CA LYS A 16 11.05 -30.12 2.62
C LYS A 16 10.76 -29.49 1.25
N GLU A 17 9.57 -28.94 1.06
CA GLU A 17 9.19 -28.23 -0.16
C GLU A 17 10.03 -26.96 -0.37
N ALA A 18 10.36 -26.23 0.70
CA ALA A 18 11.20 -25.03 0.65
C ALA A 18 12.65 -25.36 0.24
N VAL A 19 13.23 -26.42 0.80
CA VAL A 19 14.57 -26.90 0.45
C VAL A 19 14.62 -27.37 -0.99
N LYS A 20 13.64 -28.17 -1.42
CA LYS A 20 13.53 -28.62 -2.81
C LYS A 20 13.48 -27.45 -3.80
N ARG A 21 12.71 -26.40 -3.50
CA ARG A 21 12.67 -25.18 -4.33
C ARG A 21 14.01 -24.47 -4.37
N ALA A 22 14.71 -24.38 -3.25
CA ALA A 22 16.05 -23.79 -3.22
C ALA A 22 17.03 -24.60 -4.07
N GLU A 23 16.99 -25.93 -4.02
CA GLU A 23 17.77 -26.80 -4.91
C GLU A 23 17.46 -26.53 -6.39
N GLU A 24 16.18 -26.46 -6.76
CA GLU A 24 15.74 -26.11 -8.12
C GLU A 24 16.27 -24.73 -8.56
N PHE A 25 16.23 -23.73 -7.66
CA PHE A 25 16.77 -22.39 -7.94
C PHE A 25 18.27 -22.39 -8.18
N THR A 26 19.05 -23.28 -7.56
CA THR A 26 20.49 -23.39 -7.84
C THR A 26 20.82 -23.92 -9.23
N LEU A 27 19.81 -24.44 -9.95
CA LEU A 27 19.95 -24.96 -11.32
C LEU A 27 19.38 -24.01 -12.37
N ASP A 28 18.66 -22.95 -11.96
CA ASP A 28 18.10 -21.97 -12.87
C ASP A 28 19.21 -21.02 -13.38
N SER A 29 19.01 -20.53 -14.60
CA SER A 29 19.82 -19.50 -15.25
C SER A 29 19.71 -18.13 -14.58
N LYS A 30 18.60 -17.85 -13.89
CA LYS A 30 18.36 -16.57 -13.21
C LYS A 30 18.66 -16.67 -11.71
N PRO A 31 19.15 -15.60 -11.07
CA PRO A 31 19.32 -15.56 -9.63
C PRO A 31 17.98 -15.46 -8.91
N HIS A 32 17.87 -16.15 -7.79
CA HIS A 32 16.69 -16.24 -6.95
C HIS A 32 17.00 -15.86 -5.51
N PHE A 33 15.97 -15.40 -4.78
CA PHE A 33 16.11 -15.14 -3.37
C PHE A 33 14.87 -15.45 -2.52
N ALA A 34 15.13 -15.85 -1.29
CA ALA A 34 14.11 -16.19 -0.31
C ALA A 34 14.09 -15.24 0.89
N ILE A 35 12.90 -15.02 1.45
CA ILE A 35 12.70 -14.16 2.62
C ILE A 35 11.85 -14.88 3.67
N ALA A 36 12.35 -14.84 4.92
CA ALA A 36 11.60 -15.25 6.10
C ALA A 36 10.51 -14.21 6.44
N ILE A 37 9.24 -14.56 6.35
CA ILE A 37 8.14 -13.65 6.70
C ILE A 37 7.75 -13.82 8.17
N ASN A 38 7.76 -12.71 8.90
CA ASN A 38 7.37 -12.64 10.31
C ASN A 38 6.62 -11.32 10.63
N PRO A 39 5.94 -11.21 11.79
CA PRO A 39 5.14 -10.04 12.13
C PRO A 39 5.90 -8.71 12.08
N GLU A 40 7.15 -8.71 12.56
CA GLU A 40 8.01 -7.52 12.55
C GLU A 40 8.28 -7.04 11.11
N LYS A 41 8.56 -7.97 10.19
CA LYS A 41 8.83 -7.67 8.79
C LYS A 41 7.59 -7.11 8.09
N ILE A 42 6.40 -7.65 8.37
CA ILE A 42 5.13 -7.11 7.84
C ILE A 42 4.89 -5.69 8.33
N ILE A 43 5.11 -5.41 9.62
CA ILE A 43 4.95 -4.07 10.18
C ILE A 43 5.93 -3.09 9.53
N LYS A 44 7.20 -3.48 9.37
CA LYS A 44 8.21 -2.66 8.69
C LYS A 44 7.85 -2.38 7.24
N ALA A 45 7.44 -3.41 6.48
CA ALA A 45 7.06 -3.29 5.07
C ALA A 45 5.83 -2.38 4.86
N ASN A 46 4.95 -2.25 5.86
CA ASN A 46 3.83 -1.31 5.79
C ASN A 46 4.26 0.18 5.85
N THR A 47 5.50 0.47 6.23
CA THR A 47 6.08 1.84 6.26
C THR A 47 7.29 2.01 5.35
N ASP A 48 7.96 0.92 4.97
CA ASP A 48 9.12 0.89 4.10
C ASP A 48 8.72 0.34 2.72
N THR A 49 8.45 1.25 1.78
CA THR A 49 8.02 0.90 0.42
C THR A 49 9.05 0.08 -0.34
N GLU A 50 10.35 0.31 -0.11
CA GLU A 50 11.42 -0.48 -0.72
C GLU A 50 11.36 -1.92 -0.21
N LEU A 51 11.24 -2.12 1.11
CA LEU A 51 11.11 -3.46 1.68
C LEU A 51 9.84 -4.19 1.19
N PHE A 52 8.73 -3.48 1.05
CA PHE A 52 7.49 -4.05 0.52
C PHE A 52 7.68 -4.58 -0.91
N GLU A 53 8.31 -3.79 -1.79
CA GLU A 53 8.60 -4.22 -3.16
C GLU A 53 9.58 -5.39 -3.20
N ILE A 54 10.62 -5.40 -2.35
CA ILE A 54 11.56 -6.51 -2.25
C ILE A 54 10.82 -7.82 -1.90
N ILE A 55 9.93 -7.79 -0.90
CA ILE A 55 9.15 -8.97 -0.50
C ILE A 55 8.17 -9.40 -1.60
N ARG A 56 7.64 -8.47 -2.38
CA ARG A 56 6.73 -8.80 -3.48
C ARG A 56 7.44 -9.51 -4.64
N ASN A 57 8.69 -9.11 -4.89
CA ASN A 57 9.51 -9.62 -5.99
C ASN A 57 10.39 -10.83 -5.62
N SER A 58 10.32 -11.33 -4.39
CA SER A 58 11.03 -12.54 -3.99
C SER A 58 10.39 -13.81 -4.53
N ASP A 59 11.24 -14.82 -4.77
CA ASP A 59 10.85 -16.10 -5.32
C ASP A 59 10.22 -17.02 -4.27
N LEU A 60 10.65 -16.89 -3.01
CA LEU A 60 10.16 -17.70 -1.90
C LEU A 60 9.97 -16.89 -0.60
N ASN A 61 8.74 -16.84 -0.09
CA ASN A 61 8.38 -16.15 1.14
C ASN A 61 7.85 -17.13 2.20
N PHE A 62 8.73 -17.75 2.97
CA PHE A 62 8.33 -18.78 3.92
C PHE A 62 7.84 -18.22 5.27
N ILE A 63 6.99 -18.99 5.95
CA ILE A 63 6.36 -18.61 7.22
C ILE A 63 7.31 -18.87 8.40
N ASP A 64 7.99 -17.85 8.91
CA ASP A 64 8.92 -17.96 10.05
C ASP A 64 8.25 -17.68 11.40
N GLY A 65 7.48 -16.59 11.46
CA GLY A 65 6.93 -16.08 12.72
C GLY A 65 5.62 -16.77 13.13
N VAL A 66 5.49 -17.15 14.41
CA VAL A 66 4.27 -17.73 14.99
C VAL A 66 3.04 -16.83 14.80
N GLY A 67 3.22 -15.51 14.82
CA GLY A 67 2.13 -14.56 14.56
C GLY A 67 1.53 -14.70 13.17
N ILE A 68 2.33 -15.03 12.14
CA ILE A 68 1.83 -15.27 10.79
C ILE A 68 0.96 -16.54 10.77
N SER A 69 1.43 -17.60 11.40
CA SER A 69 0.69 -18.86 11.56
C SER A 69 -0.66 -18.66 12.26
N TRP A 70 -0.67 -17.89 13.35
CA TRP A 70 -1.90 -17.54 14.06
C TRP A 70 -2.82 -16.68 13.21
N ALA A 71 -2.29 -15.74 12.43
CA ALA A 71 -3.11 -14.90 11.58
C ALA A 71 -3.88 -15.71 10.53
N PHE A 72 -3.21 -16.66 9.86
CA PHE A 72 -3.87 -17.56 8.93
C PHE A 72 -4.93 -18.43 9.61
N ARG A 73 -4.60 -19.03 10.77
CA ARG A 73 -5.53 -19.94 11.47
C ARG A 73 -6.74 -19.23 12.08
N ILE A 74 -6.52 -18.10 12.73
CA ILE A 74 -7.54 -17.40 13.55
C ILE A 74 -8.35 -16.41 12.72
N PHE A 75 -7.70 -15.60 11.88
CA PHE A 75 -8.37 -14.51 11.17
C PHE A 75 -8.75 -14.84 9.73
N TYR A 76 -8.01 -15.74 9.08
CA TYR A 76 -8.28 -16.13 7.68
C TYR A 76 -8.87 -17.54 7.54
N HIS A 77 -9.00 -18.29 8.64
CA HIS A 77 -9.50 -19.66 8.67
C HIS A 77 -8.79 -20.59 7.66
N GLU A 78 -7.50 -20.33 7.43
CA GLU A 78 -6.67 -21.07 6.47
C GLU A 78 -5.65 -21.93 7.21
N LYS A 79 -5.57 -23.21 6.83
CA LYS A 79 -4.58 -24.14 7.39
C LYS A 79 -3.22 -23.91 6.73
N ILE A 80 -2.23 -23.58 7.55
CA ILE A 80 -0.83 -23.59 7.11
C ILE A 80 -0.28 -25.02 7.14
N LYS A 81 0.59 -25.37 6.18
CA LYS A 81 1.28 -26.66 6.15
C LYS A 81 2.30 -26.76 7.27
N GLU A 82 3.19 -25.76 7.35
CA GLU A 82 4.29 -25.77 8.31
C GLU A 82 4.77 -24.33 8.62
N ARG A 83 5.33 -24.13 9.82
CA ARG A 83 6.08 -22.93 10.17
C ARG A 83 7.57 -23.28 10.06
N ILE A 84 8.28 -22.58 9.18
CA ILE A 84 9.68 -22.82 8.85
C ILE A 84 10.52 -21.74 9.52
N THR A 85 11.26 -22.08 10.58
CA THR A 85 12.15 -21.09 11.20
C THR A 85 13.39 -20.88 10.33
N GLY A 86 13.93 -19.65 10.31
CA GLY A 86 15.11 -19.35 9.49
C GLY A 86 16.33 -20.22 9.79
N ILE A 87 16.50 -20.64 11.05
CA ILE A 87 17.61 -21.50 11.48
C ILE A 87 17.40 -22.98 11.08
N ASP A 88 16.16 -23.46 11.07
CA ASP A 88 15.86 -24.82 10.63
C ASP A 88 16.04 -24.92 9.10
N LEU A 89 15.54 -23.92 8.34
CA LEU A 89 15.80 -23.82 6.91
C LEU A 89 17.29 -23.74 6.60
N PHE A 90 18.02 -22.87 7.30
CA PHE A 90 19.47 -22.75 7.12
C PHE A 90 20.18 -24.09 7.34
N SER A 91 19.90 -24.77 8.45
CA SER A 91 20.55 -26.05 8.78
C SER A 91 20.26 -27.14 7.74
N THR A 92 19.02 -27.24 7.26
CA THR A 92 18.65 -28.24 6.25
C THR A 92 19.20 -27.90 4.86
N LEU A 93 19.35 -26.61 4.53
CA LEU A 93 20.03 -26.20 3.29
C LEU A 93 21.53 -26.51 3.32
N LEU A 94 22.20 -26.40 4.47
CA LEU A 94 23.60 -26.82 4.59
C LEU A 94 23.76 -28.33 4.40
N GLU A 95 22.88 -29.13 5.01
CA GLU A 95 22.86 -30.58 4.85
C GLU A 95 22.58 -30.98 3.39
N SER A 96 21.63 -30.32 2.73
CA SER A 96 21.36 -30.51 1.30
C SER A 96 22.56 -30.10 0.44
N ALA A 97 23.23 -28.98 0.76
CA ALA A 97 24.37 -28.50 0.00
C ALA A 97 25.56 -29.48 0.07
N GLU A 98 25.85 -30.01 1.25
CA GLU A 98 26.86 -31.07 1.43
C GLU A 98 26.51 -32.31 0.59
N LYS A 99 25.29 -32.82 0.73
CA LYS A 99 24.82 -34.01 0.01
C LYS A 99 24.85 -33.85 -1.51
N ASN A 100 24.51 -32.67 -2.01
CA ASN A 100 24.40 -32.38 -3.44
C ASN A 100 25.66 -31.70 -4.01
N ASN A 101 26.78 -31.69 -3.26
CA ASN A 101 28.05 -31.09 -3.67
C ASN A 101 27.97 -29.60 -4.05
N LYS A 102 27.01 -28.87 -3.47
CA LYS A 102 26.83 -27.43 -3.68
C LYS A 102 27.76 -26.62 -2.77
N THR A 103 28.17 -25.47 -3.29
CA THR A 103 29.05 -24.55 -2.60
C THR A 103 28.26 -23.46 -1.87
N VAL A 104 28.79 -23.01 -0.73
CA VAL A 104 28.12 -22.01 0.11
C VAL A 104 29.05 -20.86 0.49
N TYR A 105 28.48 -19.66 0.58
CA TYR A 105 29.16 -18.46 1.06
C TYR A 105 28.37 -17.81 2.20
N PHE A 106 29.07 -17.34 3.23
CA PHE A 106 28.43 -16.72 4.40
C PHE A 106 28.79 -15.23 4.54
N LEU A 107 27.79 -14.35 4.56
CA LEU A 107 28.00 -12.91 4.71
C LEU A 107 27.24 -12.39 5.94
N GLY A 108 27.92 -11.72 6.87
CA GLY A 108 27.28 -11.03 7.99
C GLY A 108 27.78 -11.48 9.36
N SER A 109 27.08 -11.03 10.40
CA SER A 109 27.48 -11.15 11.82
C SER A 109 28.79 -10.43 12.17
N GLN A 110 29.12 -10.39 13.46
CA GLN A 110 30.42 -9.90 13.94
C GLN A 110 31.53 -10.88 13.52
N GLU A 111 32.75 -10.36 13.35
CA GLU A 111 33.92 -11.14 12.93
C GLU A 111 34.12 -12.40 13.78
N GLU A 112 34.12 -12.25 15.10
CA GLU A 112 34.29 -13.37 16.02
C GLU A 112 33.17 -14.42 15.87
N THR A 113 31.92 -13.95 15.73
CA THR A 113 30.75 -14.82 15.58
C THR A 113 30.79 -15.60 14.26
N ILE A 114 31.11 -14.95 13.13
CA ILE A 114 31.12 -15.64 11.83
C ILE A 114 32.24 -16.67 11.76
N ASN A 115 33.42 -16.36 12.32
CA ASN A 115 34.54 -17.30 12.42
C ASN A 115 34.16 -18.53 13.27
N LYS A 116 33.56 -18.33 14.44
CA LYS A 116 33.07 -19.45 15.29
C LYS A 116 31.97 -20.25 14.58
N ALA A 117 31.04 -19.58 13.91
CA ALA A 117 29.98 -20.24 13.17
C ALA A 117 30.53 -21.13 12.04
N VAL A 118 31.47 -20.62 11.24
CA VAL A 118 32.13 -21.37 10.15
C VAL A 118 32.86 -22.59 10.71
N LYS A 119 33.61 -22.44 11.80
CA LYS A 119 34.31 -23.54 12.47
C LYS A 119 33.32 -24.65 12.85
N ASN A 120 32.27 -24.30 13.58
CA ASN A 120 31.28 -25.27 14.06
C ASN A 120 30.45 -25.88 12.91
N ILE A 121 30.22 -25.13 11.82
CA ILE A 121 29.58 -25.65 10.61
C ILE A 121 30.48 -26.69 9.94
N LYS A 122 31.79 -26.44 9.81
CA LYS A 122 32.76 -27.40 9.24
C LYS A 122 32.89 -28.66 10.10
N GLU A 123 32.86 -28.53 11.42
CA GLU A 123 32.87 -29.69 12.32
C GLU A 123 31.61 -30.56 12.17
N LYS A 124 30.46 -29.92 11.90
CA LYS A 124 29.18 -30.61 11.77
C LYS A 124 28.92 -31.17 10.36
N TYR A 125 29.42 -30.50 9.33
CA TYR A 125 29.28 -30.84 7.91
C TYR A 125 30.68 -30.85 7.26
N PRO A 126 31.46 -31.93 7.47
CA PRO A 126 32.88 -31.98 7.07
C PRO A 126 33.12 -31.88 5.56
N GLU A 127 32.18 -32.34 4.73
CA GLU A 127 32.28 -32.37 3.27
C GLU A 127 31.68 -31.11 2.61
N LEU A 128 31.10 -30.20 3.41
CA LEU A 128 30.49 -28.97 2.92
C LEU A 128 31.55 -28.02 2.33
N LYS A 129 31.36 -27.65 1.05
CA LYS A 129 32.26 -26.73 0.34
C LYS A 129 31.93 -25.27 0.64
N ILE A 130 32.62 -24.72 1.63
CA ILE A 130 32.53 -23.28 1.96
C ILE A 130 33.54 -22.50 1.12
N THR A 131 33.07 -21.74 0.13
CA THR A 131 33.91 -20.97 -0.81
C THR A 131 34.39 -19.64 -0.24
N GLY A 132 33.75 -19.16 0.82
CA GLY A 132 34.21 -18.00 1.58
C GLY A 132 33.22 -17.55 2.65
N PHE A 133 33.68 -16.64 3.49
CA PHE A 133 32.83 -15.95 4.45
C PHE A 133 33.37 -14.55 4.75
N HIS A 134 32.50 -13.63 5.14
CA HIS A 134 32.88 -12.25 5.47
C HIS A 134 31.89 -11.63 6.46
N ASN A 135 32.35 -10.75 7.36
CA ASN A 135 31.48 -10.09 8.34
C ASN A 135 30.53 -9.03 7.72
N GLY A 136 30.93 -8.45 6.59
CA GLY A 136 30.14 -7.46 5.83
C GLY A 136 30.11 -6.03 6.40
N TYR A 137 30.95 -5.68 7.39
CA TYR A 137 30.92 -4.35 8.04
C TYR A 137 32.11 -3.44 7.73
N LEU A 138 33.25 -4.01 7.30
CA LEU A 138 34.52 -3.27 7.17
C LEU A 138 34.88 -2.90 5.71
N GLN A 139 34.05 -3.29 4.74
CA GLN A 139 34.28 -3.09 3.32
C GLN A 139 33.10 -2.41 2.65
N THR A 140 33.37 -1.82 1.48
CA THR A 140 32.31 -1.27 0.63
C THR A 140 31.43 -2.39 0.07
N GLU A 141 30.18 -2.05 -0.26
CA GLU A 141 29.23 -3.03 -0.81
C GLU A 141 29.76 -3.63 -2.12
N GLU A 142 30.41 -2.81 -2.95
CA GLU A 142 31.00 -3.20 -4.24
C GLU A 142 32.14 -4.20 -4.08
N GLU A 143 32.99 -4.05 -3.07
CA GLU A 143 34.08 -4.99 -2.77
C GLU A 143 33.55 -6.36 -2.34
N ILE A 144 32.54 -6.36 -1.46
CA ILE A 144 31.87 -7.58 -0.99
C ILE A 144 31.25 -8.33 -2.18
N VAL A 145 30.55 -7.62 -3.06
CA VAL A 145 29.93 -8.22 -4.26
C VAL A 145 30.98 -8.81 -5.20
N LYS A 146 32.10 -8.12 -5.43
CA LYS A 146 33.20 -8.65 -6.24
C LYS A 146 33.80 -9.93 -5.66
N GLN A 147 33.99 -10.00 -4.34
CA GLN A 147 34.52 -11.19 -3.68
C GLN A 147 33.56 -12.37 -3.78
N ILE A 148 32.26 -12.14 -3.51
CA ILE A 148 31.23 -13.18 -3.64
C ILE A 148 31.19 -13.70 -5.08
N LYS A 149 31.16 -12.81 -6.07
CA LYS A 149 31.16 -13.19 -7.49
C LYS A 149 32.40 -14.02 -7.86
N LYS A 150 33.58 -13.63 -7.38
CA LYS A 150 34.83 -14.39 -7.62
C LYS A 150 34.82 -15.77 -6.97
N SER A 151 34.06 -15.96 -5.89
CA SER A 151 33.96 -17.24 -5.17
C SER A 151 33.20 -18.33 -5.94
N ASN A 152 32.44 -17.96 -6.99
CA ASN A 152 31.58 -18.87 -7.77
C ASN A 152 30.70 -19.78 -6.88
N THR A 153 30.11 -19.19 -5.84
CA THR A 153 29.26 -19.92 -4.89
C THR A 153 27.87 -20.19 -5.46
N ASP A 154 27.29 -21.37 -5.20
CA ASP A 154 25.92 -21.70 -5.58
C ASP A 154 24.89 -21.00 -4.67
N MET A 155 25.21 -20.87 -3.37
CA MET A 155 24.29 -20.39 -2.35
C MET A 155 24.91 -19.34 -1.44
N LEU A 156 24.23 -18.20 -1.29
CA LEU A 156 24.64 -17.11 -0.40
C LEU A 156 23.70 -16.99 0.80
N PHE A 157 24.26 -17.05 2.01
CA PHE A 157 23.53 -16.85 3.25
C PHE A 157 23.91 -15.52 3.91
N VAL A 158 22.94 -14.63 4.12
CA VAL A 158 23.19 -13.27 4.61
C VAL A 158 22.63 -13.04 6.02
N GLY A 159 23.49 -12.78 7.00
CA GLY A 159 23.19 -12.57 8.42
C GLY A 159 23.42 -11.13 8.88
N MET A 160 22.98 -10.13 8.12
CA MET A 160 23.15 -8.70 8.45
C MET A 160 21.95 -8.10 9.21
N GLY A 161 20.90 -8.89 9.43
CA GLY A 161 19.66 -8.47 10.07
C GLY A 161 18.69 -7.78 9.10
N SER A 162 17.40 -7.80 9.46
CA SER A 162 16.33 -7.29 8.60
C SER A 162 15.98 -5.83 8.93
N PRO A 163 15.89 -4.92 7.94
CA PRO A 163 15.79 -5.19 6.49
C PRO A 163 17.10 -5.15 5.69
N LYS A 164 18.26 -4.95 6.33
CA LYS A 164 19.54 -4.74 5.63
C LYS A 164 19.90 -5.90 4.71
N GLN A 165 19.75 -7.14 5.19
CA GLN A 165 20.03 -8.34 4.41
C GLN A 165 19.14 -8.45 3.16
N GLU A 166 17.84 -8.14 3.27
CA GLU A 166 16.92 -8.20 2.13
C GLU A 166 17.24 -7.12 1.09
N LYS A 167 17.58 -5.91 1.54
CA LYS A 167 17.99 -4.81 0.65
C LYS A 167 19.30 -5.10 -0.06
N PHE A 168 20.30 -5.62 0.65
CA PHE A 168 21.59 -6.01 0.07
C PHE A 168 21.41 -7.06 -1.04
N ILE A 169 20.68 -8.14 -0.75
CA ILE A 169 20.44 -9.22 -1.72
C ILE A 169 19.73 -8.67 -2.95
N PHE A 170 18.62 -7.93 -2.75
CA PHE A 170 17.81 -7.47 -3.87
C PHE A 170 18.55 -6.49 -4.79
N ARG A 171 19.28 -5.53 -4.21
CA ARG A 171 20.05 -4.53 -4.98
C ARG A 171 21.16 -5.17 -5.82
N ASN A 172 21.75 -6.26 -5.33
CA ASN A 172 22.89 -6.93 -5.96
C ASN A 172 22.53 -8.27 -6.61
N LEU A 173 21.24 -8.62 -6.71
CA LEU A 173 20.80 -9.94 -7.14
C LEU A 173 21.40 -10.36 -8.50
N ASN A 174 21.42 -9.42 -9.45
CA ASN A 174 21.94 -9.64 -10.80
C ASN A 174 23.47 -9.49 -10.91
N THR A 175 24.15 -8.96 -9.88
CA THR A 175 25.59 -8.68 -9.90
C THR A 175 26.39 -9.68 -9.05
N LEU A 176 25.78 -10.30 -8.04
CA LEU A 176 26.40 -11.29 -7.15
C LEU A 176 26.91 -12.53 -7.89
N GLY A 177 26.26 -12.91 -8.99
CA GLY A 177 26.58 -14.15 -9.71
C GLY A 177 26.23 -15.42 -8.93
N VAL A 178 25.28 -15.33 -7.99
CA VAL A 178 24.82 -16.44 -7.14
C VAL A 178 23.37 -16.78 -7.47
N GLN A 179 23.09 -18.06 -7.60
CA GLN A 179 21.82 -18.59 -8.08
C GLN A 179 20.75 -18.58 -6.99
N PHE A 180 21.13 -18.83 -5.73
CA PHE A 180 20.18 -18.75 -4.62
C PHE A 180 20.73 -17.97 -3.42
N SER A 181 20.02 -16.93 -3.00
CA SER A 181 20.37 -16.11 -1.83
C SER A 181 19.26 -16.12 -0.78
N VAL A 182 19.62 -16.19 0.50
CA VAL A 182 18.63 -16.10 1.60
C VAL A 182 19.18 -15.36 2.81
N GLY A 183 18.33 -14.50 3.37
CA GLY A 183 18.61 -13.83 4.63
C GLY A 183 18.40 -14.77 5.82
N VAL A 184 19.46 -15.08 6.58
CA VAL A 184 19.42 -16.01 7.73
C VAL A 184 19.40 -15.33 9.09
N GLY A 185 19.51 -14.00 9.12
CA GLY A 185 19.46 -13.21 10.36
C GLY A 185 20.48 -13.71 11.40
N GLY A 186 20.02 -13.95 12.63
CA GLY A 186 20.88 -14.40 13.74
C GLY A 186 21.23 -15.89 13.74
N SER A 187 21.09 -16.59 12.62
CA SER A 187 21.41 -18.04 12.54
C SER A 187 22.89 -18.31 12.77
N PHE A 188 23.78 -17.40 12.34
CA PHE A 188 25.22 -17.51 12.64
C PHE A 188 25.51 -17.46 14.14
N ASN A 189 24.83 -16.62 14.92
CA ASN A 189 24.99 -16.60 16.38
C ASN A 189 24.55 -17.92 17.04
N VAL A 190 23.60 -18.65 16.46
CA VAL A 190 23.19 -19.98 16.96
C VAL A 190 24.31 -20.99 16.70
N PHE A 191 24.85 -21.03 15.48
CA PHE A 191 25.97 -21.91 15.13
C PHE A 191 27.26 -21.56 15.87
N ALA A 192 27.51 -20.28 16.18
CA ALA A 192 28.62 -19.84 17.01
C ALA A 192 28.48 -20.23 18.50
N GLY A 193 27.33 -20.76 18.92
CA GLY A 193 27.04 -21.14 20.31
C GLY A 193 26.64 -19.97 21.23
N GLU A 194 26.53 -18.76 20.70
CA GLU A 194 26.18 -17.55 21.48
C GLU A 194 24.68 -17.54 21.85
N PHE A 195 23.82 -18.05 20.97
CA PHE A 195 22.38 -18.14 21.22
C PHE A 195 21.92 -19.58 21.42
N LYS A 196 21.53 -19.92 22.64
CA LYS A 196 20.87 -21.20 22.94
C LYS A 196 19.42 -21.17 22.45
N ARG A 197 19.01 -22.22 21.72
CA ARG A 197 17.60 -22.45 21.36
C ARG A 197 16.78 -22.76 22.61
N ALA A 198 15.48 -22.47 22.58
CA ALA A 198 14.57 -22.90 23.64
C ALA A 198 14.48 -24.44 23.70
N PRO A 199 14.08 -25.05 24.82
CA PRO A 199 13.79 -26.49 24.87
C PRO A 199 12.78 -26.92 23.79
N SER A 200 12.89 -28.15 23.27
CA SER A 200 12.10 -28.63 22.14
C SER A 200 10.58 -28.50 22.34
N LEU A 201 10.09 -28.74 23.56
CA LEU A 201 8.67 -28.56 23.91
C LEU A 201 8.23 -27.10 23.75
N VAL A 202 9.05 -26.14 24.20
CA VAL A 202 8.78 -24.69 24.08
C VAL A 202 8.78 -24.25 22.61
N GLN A 203 9.67 -24.83 21.79
CA GLN A 203 9.69 -24.58 20.34
C GLN A 203 8.43 -25.13 19.65
N LYS A 204 8.00 -26.35 19.99
CA LYS A 204 6.78 -26.99 19.44
C LYS A 204 5.51 -26.22 19.81
N LEU A 205 5.46 -25.63 21.01
CA LEU A 205 4.37 -24.73 21.43
C LEU A 205 4.42 -23.35 20.76
N GLY A 206 5.48 -23.05 19.98
CA GLY A 206 5.65 -21.76 19.33
C GLY A 206 6.00 -20.62 20.31
N MET A 207 6.46 -20.93 21.52
CA MET A 207 6.75 -19.98 22.59
C MET A 207 8.23 -19.59 22.68
N GLU A 208 9.05 -19.96 21.69
CA GLU A 208 10.47 -19.62 21.69
C GLU A 208 10.72 -18.09 21.74
N TRP A 209 9.83 -17.29 21.18
CA TRP A 209 9.91 -15.83 21.28
C TRP A 209 9.76 -15.34 22.74
N PHE A 210 8.90 -15.99 23.52
CA PHE A 210 8.65 -15.66 24.93
C PHE A 210 9.80 -16.13 25.82
N TYR A 211 10.30 -17.34 25.58
CA TYR A 211 11.52 -17.84 26.23
C TYR A 211 12.71 -16.89 26.01
N ARG A 212 12.92 -16.41 24.78
CA ARG A 212 13.98 -15.45 24.47
C ARG A 212 13.74 -14.06 25.08
N LEU A 213 12.48 -13.68 25.34
CA LEU A 213 12.17 -12.43 26.05
C LEU A 213 12.61 -12.51 27.51
N ILE A 214 12.30 -13.62 28.18
CA ILE A 214 12.69 -13.85 29.58
C ILE A 214 14.21 -13.77 29.72
N LEU A 215 14.95 -14.43 28.81
CA LEU A 215 16.41 -14.41 28.83
C LEU A 215 17.02 -13.06 28.43
N ASN A 216 16.32 -12.27 27.61
CA ASN A 216 16.82 -10.97 27.15
C ASN A 216 15.67 -9.95 27.02
N PRO A 217 15.37 -9.22 28.12
CA PRO A 217 14.32 -8.21 28.16
C PRO A 217 14.48 -7.09 27.13
N LYS A 218 15.70 -6.82 26.63
CA LYS A 218 15.95 -5.82 25.57
C LYS A 218 15.24 -6.15 24.26
N ARG A 219 14.68 -7.37 24.12
CA ARG A 219 13.86 -7.78 22.97
C ARG A 219 12.42 -7.27 23.00
N LEU A 220 11.97 -6.68 24.11
CA LEU A 220 10.60 -6.19 24.29
C LEU A 220 10.08 -5.31 23.13
N PRO A 221 10.85 -4.36 22.56
CA PRO A 221 10.39 -3.55 21.44
C PRO A 221 10.01 -4.38 20.19
N ARG A 222 10.71 -5.49 19.95
CA ARG A 222 10.40 -6.40 18.83
C ARG A 222 9.10 -7.15 19.08
N ILE A 223 8.79 -7.50 20.33
CA ILE A 223 7.56 -8.22 20.69
C ILE A 223 6.34 -7.31 20.62
N MET A 224 6.50 -6.01 20.85
CA MET A 224 5.45 -5.01 20.61
C MET A 224 5.02 -4.93 19.14
N SER A 225 5.78 -5.53 18.20
CA SER A 225 5.32 -5.72 16.82
C SER A 225 4.14 -6.69 16.72
N LEU A 226 3.99 -7.64 17.63
CA LEU A 226 2.96 -8.68 17.57
C LEU A 226 1.55 -8.11 17.82
N PRO A 227 1.28 -7.32 18.89
CA PRO A 227 -0.01 -6.65 19.05
C PRO A 227 -0.32 -5.68 17.90
N ARG A 228 0.68 -4.93 17.42
CA ARG A 228 0.51 -4.03 16.27
C ARG A 228 0.15 -4.80 15.00
N PHE A 229 0.78 -5.95 14.78
CA PHE A 229 0.51 -6.84 13.66
C PHE A 229 -0.90 -7.43 13.75
N ILE A 230 -1.33 -7.91 14.93
CA ILE A 230 -2.70 -8.40 15.14
C ILE A 230 -3.72 -7.30 14.81
N LEU A 231 -3.51 -6.08 15.32
CA LEU A 231 -4.37 -4.94 14.99
C LEU A 231 -4.38 -4.63 13.49
N LEU A 232 -3.24 -4.76 12.81
CA LEU A 232 -3.13 -4.53 11.37
C LEU A 232 -3.91 -5.61 10.59
N VAL A 233 -3.77 -6.88 10.95
CA VAL A 233 -4.50 -8.01 10.36
C VAL A 233 -6.00 -7.88 10.58
N MET A 234 -6.43 -7.44 11.77
CA MET A 234 -7.84 -7.20 12.06
C MET A 234 -8.41 -6.04 11.26
N LYS A 235 -7.61 -4.99 10.98
CA LYS A 235 -8.05 -3.76 10.30
C LYS A 235 -7.98 -3.85 8.77
N LYS A 236 -6.99 -4.52 8.20
CA LYS A 236 -6.79 -4.60 6.74
C LYS A 236 -7.27 -5.94 6.15
N PRO A 237 -7.78 -5.96 4.92
CA PRO A 237 -8.10 -7.20 4.23
C PRO A 237 -6.81 -7.96 3.90
N ARG A 238 -6.99 -9.24 3.60
CA ARG A 238 -5.89 -10.13 3.20
C ARG A 238 -5.18 -9.64 1.93
N ILE A 239 -5.96 -9.26 0.93
CA ILE A 239 -5.53 -8.66 -0.33
C ILE A 239 -6.20 -7.29 -0.42
N ILE A 240 -5.44 -6.26 -0.77
CA ILE A 240 -5.96 -4.92 -0.98
C ILE A 240 -6.19 -4.77 -2.48
N LYS A 241 -7.46 -4.84 -2.90
CA LYS A 241 -7.85 -4.56 -4.29
C LYS A 241 -7.71 -3.06 -4.55
N ASN A 242 -7.34 -2.68 -5.78
CA ASN A 242 -7.32 -1.27 -6.21
C ASN A 242 -8.72 -0.66 -6.27
N GLU A 243 -9.76 -1.50 -6.39
CA GLU A 243 -11.16 -1.09 -6.43
C GLU A 243 -11.99 -2.03 -5.57
N VAL A 244 -13.06 -1.48 -5.02
CA VAL A 244 -14.04 -2.16 -4.19
C VAL A 244 -15.41 -1.91 -4.81
N ASN A 245 -16.13 -2.97 -5.15
CA ASN A 245 -17.52 -2.84 -5.54
C ASN A 245 -18.37 -2.60 -4.28
N PHE A 246 -19.04 -1.46 -4.20
CA PHE A 246 -19.94 -1.12 -3.12
C PHE A 246 -21.21 -0.51 -3.71
N LEU A 247 -22.36 -1.13 -3.43
CA LEU A 247 -23.65 -0.75 -4.03
C LEU A 247 -23.61 -0.75 -5.57
N ASN A 248 -22.93 -1.71 -6.19
CA ASN A 248 -22.72 -1.78 -7.64
C ASN A 248 -21.98 -0.57 -8.24
N ILE A 249 -21.26 0.19 -7.42
CA ILE A 249 -20.36 1.27 -7.83
C ILE A 249 -18.92 0.80 -7.57
N ASN A 250 -18.04 0.94 -8.57
CA ASN A 250 -16.63 0.62 -8.42
C ASN A 250 -15.90 1.78 -7.75
N ILE A 251 -15.66 1.65 -6.45
CA ILE A 251 -15.01 2.68 -5.64
C ILE A 251 -13.51 2.43 -5.61
N SER A 252 -12.74 3.48 -5.92
CA SER A 252 -11.30 3.47 -5.81
C SER A 252 -10.86 3.14 -4.39
N ASN A 253 -9.96 2.18 -4.30
CA ASN A 253 -9.24 1.78 -3.10
C ASN A 253 -7.73 1.90 -3.34
N ARG A 254 -7.33 2.87 -4.16
CA ARG A 254 -5.94 3.26 -4.41
C ARG A 254 -5.51 4.31 -3.40
N ASP A 255 -4.22 4.32 -3.06
CA ASP A 255 -3.67 5.39 -2.25
C ASP A 255 -3.65 6.73 -3.01
N PHE A 256 -3.29 7.81 -2.32
CA PHE A 256 -3.30 9.15 -2.90
C PHE A 256 -2.34 9.27 -4.10
N LYS A 257 -1.15 8.66 -4.02
CA LYS A 257 -0.12 8.74 -5.06
C LYS A 257 -0.57 7.99 -6.31
N ASP A 258 -1.08 6.77 -6.14
CA ASP A 258 -1.56 5.97 -7.25
C ASP A 258 -2.84 6.55 -7.87
N THR A 259 -3.71 7.16 -7.06
CA THR A 259 -4.88 7.92 -7.54
C THR A 259 -4.46 9.09 -8.43
N LEU A 260 -3.42 9.86 -8.07
CA LEU A 260 -2.88 10.92 -8.94
C LEU A 260 -2.22 10.39 -10.22
N LYS A 261 -1.56 9.23 -10.17
CA LYS A 261 -0.99 8.60 -11.39
C LYS A 261 -2.08 8.22 -12.39
N VAL A 262 -3.18 7.62 -11.91
CA VAL A 262 -4.34 7.30 -12.75
C VAL A 262 -4.92 8.59 -13.35
N THR A 263 -5.07 9.62 -12.53
CA THR A 263 -5.53 10.95 -12.97
C THR A 263 -4.65 11.53 -14.08
N ASP A 264 -3.33 11.45 -13.95
CA ASP A 264 -2.38 11.88 -14.99
C ASP A 264 -2.52 11.07 -16.29
N SER A 265 -2.76 9.75 -16.17
CA SER A 265 -3.00 8.89 -17.34
C SER A 265 -4.29 9.23 -18.08
N PHE A 266 -5.35 9.61 -17.37
CA PHE A 266 -6.61 10.08 -17.97
C PHE A 266 -6.39 11.34 -18.80
N ILE A 267 -5.69 12.35 -18.25
CA ILE A 267 -5.37 13.58 -18.99
C ILE A 267 -4.59 13.28 -20.26
N LYS A 268 -3.61 12.37 -20.18
CA LYS A 268 -2.75 11.97 -21.31
C LYS A 268 -3.48 11.17 -22.39
N SER A 269 -4.53 10.43 -22.03
CA SER A 269 -5.32 9.64 -22.98
C SER A 269 -6.10 10.49 -23.99
N ARG A 270 -6.34 11.77 -23.67
CA ARG A 270 -7.13 12.73 -24.48
C ARG A 270 -8.58 12.29 -24.77
N SER A 271 -9.09 11.31 -24.04
CA SER A 271 -10.51 10.94 -24.03
C SER A 271 -11.19 11.46 -22.77
N PHE A 272 -12.49 11.69 -22.82
CA PHE A 272 -13.29 12.03 -21.66
C PHE A 272 -13.10 11.01 -20.51
N HIS A 273 -12.82 11.52 -19.30
CA HIS A 273 -12.89 10.76 -18.05
C HIS A 273 -13.63 11.56 -16.98
N LEU A 274 -14.49 10.87 -16.23
CA LEU A 274 -15.24 11.41 -15.10
C LEU A 274 -14.66 10.91 -13.76
N VAL A 275 -14.21 11.84 -12.92
CA VAL A 275 -13.82 11.57 -11.54
C VAL A 275 -14.88 12.08 -10.58
N VAL A 276 -15.37 11.19 -9.72
CA VAL A 276 -16.41 11.50 -8.73
C VAL A 276 -15.87 11.36 -7.33
N THR A 277 -15.88 12.44 -6.53
CA THR A 277 -15.52 12.38 -5.10
C THR A 277 -16.74 12.02 -4.26
N LEU A 278 -17.02 10.72 -4.17
CA LEU A 278 -18.24 10.18 -3.57
C LEU A 278 -18.23 10.31 -2.04
N ASN A 279 -19.23 10.99 -1.50
CA ASN A 279 -19.50 11.08 -0.07
C ASN A 279 -20.87 10.47 0.29
N GLY A 280 -21.14 10.35 1.59
CA GLY A 280 -22.37 9.72 2.08
C GLY A 280 -23.66 10.44 1.68
N GLU A 281 -23.63 11.77 1.49
CA GLU A 281 -24.80 12.53 1.02
C GLU A 281 -25.11 12.18 -0.44
N MET A 282 -24.09 12.11 -1.30
CA MET A 282 -24.22 11.69 -2.70
C MET A 282 -24.70 10.25 -2.80
N ALA A 283 -24.10 9.32 -2.06
CA ALA A 283 -24.55 7.93 -2.05
C ALA A 283 -26.00 7.79 -1.56
N SER A 284 -26.42 8.57 -0.56
CA SER A 284 -27.82 8.61 -0.10
C SER A 284 -28.79 9.09 -1.19
N ARG A 285 -28.37 10.06 -2.01
CA ARG A 285 -29.16 10.57 -3.13
C ARG A 285 -29.22 9.58 -4.29
N ALA A 286 -28.11 8.93 -4.62
CA ALA A 286 -28.05 7.93 -5.68
C ALA A 286 -29.04 6.77 -5.45
N LEU A 287 -29.35 6.43 -4.19
CA LEU A 287 -30.40 5.44 -3.86
C LEU A 287 -31.84 5.87 -4.19
N ARG A 288 -32.06 7.10 -4.69
CA ARG A 288 -33.37 7.65 -5.07
C ARG A 288 -33.36 8.35 -6.43
N ASP A 289 -32.21 8.41 -7.09
CA ASP A 289 -32.00 9.13 -8.36
C ASP A 289 -31.25 8.17 -9.29
N GLU A 290 -32.01 7.48 -10.15
CA GLU A 290 -31.50 6.41 -11.00
C GLU A 290 -30.49 6.93 -12.03
N ASP A 291 -30.77 8.09 -12.64
CA ASP A 291 -29.84 8.73 -13.59
C ASP A 291 -28.50 9.01 -12.91
N PHE A 292 -28.52 9.57 -11.69
CA PHE A 292 -27.29 9.83 -10.96
C PHE A 292 -26.57 8.53 -10.58
N PHE A 293 -27.30 7.51 -10.18
CA PHE A 293 -26.72 6.21 -9.87
C PHE A 293 -25.99 5.62 -11.09
N GLN A 294 -26.59 5.66 -12.29
CA GLN A 294 -25.95 5.21 -13.51
C GLN A 294 -24.68 6.00 -13.85
N ILE A 295 -24.67 7.32 -13.60
CA ILE A 295 -23.45 8.14 -13.75
C ILE A 295 -22.35 7.66 -12.81
N LEU A 296 -22.67 7.35 -11.54
CA LEU A 296 -21.69 6.82 -10.59
C LEU A 296 -21.15 5.45 -11.02
N GLN A 297 -21.97 4.60 -11.63
CA GLN A 297 -21.52 3.29 -12.13
C GLN A 297 -20.59 3.41 -13.33
N LYS A 298 -20.79 4.43 -14.18
CA LYS A 298 -19.99 4.68 -15.38
C LYS A 298 -18.78 5.60 -15.14
N GLY A 299 -18.65 6.20 -13.96
CA GLY A 299 -17.51 7.07 -13.64
C GLY A 299 -16.19 6.29 -13.64
N ASP A 300 -15.20 6.82 -14.35
CA ASP A 300 -13.89 6.17 -14.55
C ASP A 300 -13.07 6.08 -13.26
N LEU A 301 -13.31 7.00 -12.31
CA LEU A 301 -12.67 6.98 -10.99
C LEU A 301 -13.59 7.55 -9.90
N VAL A 302 -14.17 6.67 -9.10
CA VAL A 302 -14.99 7.06 -7.95
C VAL A 302 -14.15 7.07 -6.67
N ILE A 303 -13.79 8.24 -6.17
CA ILE A 303 -12.93 8.44 -5.00
C ILE A 303 -13.78 8.44 -3.72
N PRO A 304 -13.44 7.65 -2.69
CA PRO A 304 -14.14 7.68 -1.40
C PRO A 304 -13.72 8.90 -0.56
N ASP A 305 -14.54 9.96 -0.60
CA ASP A 305 -14.35 11.21 0.14
C ASP A 305 -14.84 11.10 1.60
N GLY A 306 -16.03 10.52 1.78
CA GLY A 306 -16.73 10.48 3.06
C GLY A 306 -16.45 9.23 3.91
N VAL A 307 -16.43 9.40 5.25
CA VAL A 307 -16.34 8.27 6.20
C VAL A 307 -17.50 7.29 6.05
N GLY A 308 -18.69 7.81 5.68
CA GLY A 308 -19.87 6.98 5.46
C GLY A 308 -19.66 5.93 4.37
N ILE A 309 -18.93 6.25 3.30
CA ILE A 309 -18.62 5.31 2.21
C ILE A 309 -17.70 4.20 2.72
N VAL A 310 -16.64 4.56 3.46
CA VAL A 310 -15.69 3.62 4.05
C VAL A 310 -16.39 2.67 5.04
N TRP A 311 -17.23 3.23 5.91
CA TRP A 311 -18.02 2.45 6.87
C TRP A 311 -19.03 1.54 6.16
N GLY A 312 -19.72 2.06 5.14
CA GLY A 312 -20.72 1.32 4.38
C GLY A 312 -20.12 0.13 3.66
N ALA A 313 -19.01 0.32 2.92
CA ALA A 313 -18.32 -0.78 2.26
C ALA A 313 -17.93 -1.89 3.26
N ARG A 314 -17.37 -1.50 4.41
CA ARG A 314 -16.96 -2.44 5.48
C ARG A 314 -18.11 -3.32 5.97
N ARG A 315 -19.35 -2.82 5.99
CA ARG A 315 -20.53 -3.58 6.41
C ARG A 315 -20.92 -4.70 5.44
N PHE A 316 -20.56 -4.57 4.16
CA PHE A 316 -20.79 -5.57 3.12
C PHE A 316 -19.58 -6.49 2.87
N GLY A 317 -18.58 -6.46 3.77
CA GLY A 317 -17.41 -7.35 3.72
C GLY A 317 -16.25 -6.82 2.88
N GLU A 318 -16.47 -5.79 2.07
CA GLU A 318 -15.42 -5.12 1.31
C GLU A 318 -14.74 -4.02 2.13
N ARG A 319 -13.43 -3.81 1.97
CA ARG A 319 -12.69 -2.86 2.82
C ARG A 319 -11.99 -1.78 2.00
N ILE A 320 -12.53 -0.57 2.08
CA ILE A 320 -11.85 0.65 1.60
C ILE A 320 -10.79 1.06 2.64
N ILE A 321 -9.53 1.04 2.22
CA ILE A 321 -8.33 1.34 3.02
C ILE A 321 -7.95 2.82 2.89
N TYR A 322 -8.08 3.36 1.69
CA TYR A 322 -7.65 4.72 1.37
C TYR A 322 -8.86 5.60 1.18
N ARG A 323 -9.11 6.48 2.16
CA ARG A 323 -10.07 7.59 2.05
C ARG A 323 -9.31 8.83 1.60
N ILE A 324 -9.77 9.45 0.52
CA ILE A 324 -9.13 10.64 -0.06
C ILE A 324 -10.15 11.77 -0.06
N PRO A 325 -9.98 12.82 0.77
CA PRO A 325 -10.88 13.96 0.75
C PRO A 325 -10.87 14.65 -0.61
N GLY A 326 -12.04 14.88 -1.20
CA GLY A 326 -12.17 15.39 -2.57
C GLY A 326 -11.50 16.75 -2.77
N ILE A 327 -11.57 17.62 -1.76
CA ILE A 327 -10.89 18.92 -1.75
C ILE A 327 -9.36 18.81 -1.74
N ASP A 328 -8.80 17.79 -1.06
CA ASP A 328 -7.34 17.56 -1.04
C ASP A 328 -6.88 16.98 -2.38
N PHE A 329 -7.65 16.04 -2.95
CA PHE A 329 -7.41 15.51 -4.28
C PHE A 329 -7.44 16.59 -5.36
N ALA A 330 -8.45 17.47 -5.34
CA ALA A 330 -8.56 18.57 -6.30
C ALA A 330 -7.38 19.55 -6.19
N TRP A 331 -6.93 19.87 -4.97
CA TRP A 331 -5.78 20.75 -4.76
C TRP A 331 -4.48 20.15 -5.29
N GLU A 332 -4.24 18.86 -5.05
CA GLU A 332 -3.04 18.19 -5.58
C GLU A 332 -3.14 17.93 -7.09
N THR A 333 -4.35 17.84 -7.64
CA THR A 333 -4.55 17.83 -9.10
C THR A 333 -4.18 19.19 -9.73
N LEU A 334 -4.42 20.32 -9.05
CA LEU A 334 -3.90 21.64 -9.48
C LEU A 334 -2.37 21.67 -9.46
N ARG A 335 -1.73 21.09 -8.43
CA ARG A 335 -0.26 20.94 -8.38
C ARG A 335 0.28 20.09 -9.54
N LEU A 336 -0.41 18.99 -9.84
CA LEU A 336 -0.09 18.15 -11.00
C LEU A 336 -0.24 18.93 -12.32
N ALA A 337 -1.27 19.76 -12.42
CA ALA A 337 -1.54 20.61 -13.57
C ALA A 337 -0.46 21.68 -13.77
N GLU A 338 -0.01 22.35 -12.72
CA GLU A 338 1.11 23.29 -12.80
C GLU A 338 2.40 22.57 -13.24
N LYS A 339 2.70 21.42 -12.62
CA LYS A 339 3.91 20.65 -12.92
C LYS A 339 4.00 20.23 -14.40
N ASN A 340 2.87 19.84 -15.00
CA ASN A 340 2.83 19.37 -16.39
C ASN A 340 2.26 20.41 -17.37
N ASN A 341 2.03 21.64 -16.90
CA ASN A 341 1.45 22.74 -17.67
C ASN A 341 0.10 22.40 -18.34
N TYR A 342 -0.78 21.67 -17.64
CA TYR A 342 -2.11 21.33 -18.14
C TYR A 342 -3.08 22.51 -18.09
N ARG A 343 -3.81 22.73 -19.19
CA ARG A 343 -4.82 23.78 -19.32
C ARG A 343 -6.03 23.47 -18.44
N THR A 344 -6.24 24.28 -17.41
CA THR A 344 -7.24 24.06 -16.36
C THR A 344 -8.36 25.08 -16.46
N TYR A 345 -9.61 24.62 -16.36
CA TYR A 345 -10.81 25.46 -16.28
C TYR A 345 -11.54 25.24 -14.96
N LEU A 346 -12.05 26.32 -14.37
CA LEU A 346 -12.73 26.30 -13.07
C LEU A 346 -14.14 26.87 -13.20
N LEU A 347 -15.16 26.02 -13.07
CA LEU A 347 -16.57 26.40 -13.21
C LEU A 347 -17.32 26.19 -11.89
N GLY A 348 -17.85 27.24 -11.26
CA GLY A 348 -18.65 27.06 -10.05
C GLY A 348 -18.67 28.24 -9.08
N ALA A 349 -19.31 28.01 -7.94
CA ALA A 349 -19.48 29.00 -6.87
C ALA A 349 -20.12 30.33 -7.33
N LYS A 350 -20.21 31.30 -6.41
CA LYS A 350 -20.63 32.67 -6.73
C LYS A 350 -19.46 33.47 -7.30
N GLU A 351 -19.75 34.50 -8.08
CA GLU A 351 -18.75 35.38 -8.71
C GLU A 351 -17.65 35.85 -7.74
N ASN A 352 -18.03 36.41 -6.59
CA ASN A 352 -17.06 36.86 -5.59
C ASN A 352 -16.24 35.70 -4.97
N VAL A 353 -16.84 34.51 -4.85
CA VAL A 353 -16.19 33.31 -4.30
C VAL A 353 -15.18 32.75 -5.28
N ILE A 354 -15.55 32.58 -6.55
CA ILE A 354 -14.62 32.03 -7.55
C ILE A 354 -13.46 32.99 -7.79
N ASN A 355 -13.70 34.30 -7.89
CA ASN A 355 -12.64 35.29 -8.04
C ASN A 355 -11.63 35.23 -6.89
N ASN A 356 -12.08 35.11 -5.64
CA ASN A 356 -11.21 34.96 -4.48
C ASN A 356 -10.47 33.61 -4.46
N ALA A 357 -11.13 32.52 -4.89
CA ALA A 357 -10.50 31.22 -5.03
C ALA A 357 -9.37 31.26 -6.07
N ILE A 358 -9.60 31.89 -7.23
CA ILE A 358 -8.59 32.09 -8.29
C ILE A 358 -7.40 32.90 -7.77
N LYS A 359 -7.64 33.99 -7.04
CA LYS A 359 -6.55 34.77 -6.41
C LYS A 359 -5.65 33.89 -5.53
N LYS A 360 -6.25 33.05 -4.69
CA LYS A 360 -5.50 32.12 -3.85
C LYS A 360 -4.77 31.05 -4.64
N ILE A 361 -5.43 30.46 -5.65
CA ILE A 361 -4.84 29.43 -6.52
C ILE A 361 -3.62 30.00 -7.26
N LYS A 362 -3.71 31.20 -7.83
CA LYS A 362 -2.58 31.88 -8.47
C LYS A 362 -1.44 32.21 -7.50
N GLY A 363 -1.77 32.50 -6.24
CA GLY A 363 -0.77 32.71 -5.19
C GLY A 363 0.00 31.43 -4.82
N GLU A 364 -0.68 30.29 -4.76
CA GLU A 364 -0.06 28.99 -4.44
C GLU A 364 0.64 28.35 -5.64
N PHE A 365 0.07 28.50 -6.84
CA PHE A 365 0.53 27.90 -8.10
C PHE A 365 0.75 28.98 -9.17
N PRO A 366 1.82 29.79 -9.08
CA PRO A 366 2.04 30.94 -9.96
C PRO A 366 2.21 30.59 -11.44
N LYS A 367 2.61 29.35 -11.76
CA LYS A 367 2.83 28.87 -13.13
C LYS A 367 1.65 28.05 -13.65
N LEU A 368 0.57 27.92 -12.88
CA LEU A 368 -0.60 27.16 -13.31
C LEU A 368 -1.26 27.80 -14.53
N ASN A 369 -1.46 27.00 -15.58
CA ASN A 369 -2.18 27.40 -16.77
C ASN A 369 -3.70 27.36 -16.53
N ILE A 370 -4.24 28.48 -16.04
CA ILE A 370 -5.69 28.69 -15.91
C ILE A 370 -6.21 29.19 -17.26
N ALA A 371 -6.78 28.28 -18.04
CA ALA A 371 -7.36 28.58 -19.34
C ALA A 371 -8.58 29.51 -19.21
N GLY A 372 -9.41 29.32 -18.18
CA GLY A 372 -10.56 30.16 -17.90
C GLY A 372 -11.23 29.79 -16.58
N TYR A 373 -12.19 30.61 -16.17
CA TYR A 373 -13.05 30.32 -15.03
C TYR A 373 -14.37 31.07 -15.15
N HIS A 374 -15.44 30.51 -14.59
CA HIS A 374 -16.77 31.13 -14.60
C HIS A 374 -17.57 30.80 -13.33
N SER A 375 -18.42 31.73 -12.90
CA SER A 375 -19.40 31.50 -11.84
C SER A 375 -20.28 30.29 -12.15
N GLY A 376 -20.74 29.58 -11.12
CA GLY A 376 -21.65 28.44 -11.22
C GLY A 376 -23.13 28.80 -11.35
N TYR A 377 -23.44 30.09 -11.44
CA TYR A 377 -24.77 30.63 -11.64
C TYR A 377 -24.79 31.26 -13.02
N PHE A 378 -25.36 30.55 -13.98
CA PHE A 378 -25.44 30.95 -15.38
C PHE A 378 -26.78 30.51 -15.99
N ASP A 379 -27.26 31.26 -16.97
CA ASP A 379 -28.39 30.85 -17.82
C ASP A 379 -27.93 30.03 -19.04
N LYS A 380 -28.88 29.65 -19.93
CA LYS A 380 -28.57 28.85 -21.12
C LYS A 380 -27.68 29.57 -22.13
N THR A 381 -27.81 30.88 -22.26
CA THR A 381 -26.99 31.66 -23.21
C THR A 381 -25.55 31.79 -22.70
N GLU A 382 -25.37 31.90 -21.40
CA GLU A 382 -24.06 31.86 -20.74
C GLU A 382 -23.46 30.45 -20.79
N GLU A 383 -24.28 29.40 -20.61
CA GLU A 383 -23.84 28.01 -20.74
C GLU A 383 -23.21 27.75 -22.11
N GLU A 384 -23.87 28.13 -23.21
CA GLU A 384 -23.31 27.98 -24.57
C GLU A 384 -21.95 28.70 -24.73
N LYS A 385 -21.79 29.89 -24.14
CA LYS A 385 -20.52 30.63 -24.17
C LYS A 385 -19.44 29.89 -23.37
N ILE A 386 -19.76 29.36 -22.19
CA ILE A 386 -18.83 28.58 -21.36
C ILE A 386 -18.37 27.33 -22.12
N LEU A 387 -19.30 26.61 -22.76
CA LEU A 387 -19.00 25.41 -23.54
C LEU A 387 -18.07 25.73 -24.72
N ASN A 388 -18.33 26.83 -25.44
CA ASN A 388 -17.47 27.28 -26.55
C ASN A 388 -16.09 27.69 -26.05
N GLU A 389 -16.01 28.45 -24.95
CA GLU A 389 -14.74 28.86 -24.34
C GLU A 389 -13.89 27.63 -23.94
N ILE A 390 -14.51 26.63 -23.33
CA ILE A 390 -13.83 25.38 -22.92
C ILE A 390 -13.25 24.65 -24.14
N LYS A 391 -14.01 24.58 -25.25
CA LYS A 391 -13.56 23.96 -26.51
C LYS A 391 -12.42 24.73 -27.15
N GLU A 392 -12.59 26.04 -27.37
CA GLU A 392 -11.60 26.90 -28.04
C GLU A 392 -10.26 26.90 -27.30
N LYS A 393 -10.31 26.96 -25.97
CA LYS A 393 -9.12 26.95 -25.13
C LYS A 393 -8.52 25.56 -24.94
N ASN A 394 -9.11 24.53 -25.54
CA ASN A 394 -8.64 23.14 -25.49
C ASN A 394 -8.33 22.67 -24.06
N VAL A 395 -9.29 22.92 -23.16
CA VAL A 395 -9.18 22.61 -21.73
C VAL A 395 -8.87 21.12 -21.54
N GLN A 396 -7.92 20.83 -20.64
CA GLN A 396 -7.50 19.46 -20.33
C GLN A 396 -8.06 18.97 -18.99
N ILE A 397 -8.31 19.90 -18.06
CA ILE A 397 -8.86 19.61 -16.74
C ILE A 397 -10.01 20.58 -16.47
N LEU A 398 -11.20 20.05 -16.21
CA LEU A 398 -12.38 20.81 -15.86
C LEU A 398 -12.81 20.51 -14.41
N PHE A 399 -12.72 21.53 -13.56
CA PHE A 399 -13.23 21.47 -12.19
C PHE A 399 -14.62 22.10 -12.12
N VAL A 400 -15.62 21.34 -11.68
CA VAL A 400 -17.02 21.79 -11.58
C VAL A 400 -17.48 21.82 -10.12
N GLY A 401 -17.85 22.99 -9.64
CA GLY A 401 -18.28 23.28 -8.27
C GLY A 401 -19.64 23.96 -8.19
N ILE A 402 -20.61 23.50 -9.00
CA ILE A 402 -22.00 23.99 -8.99
C ILE A 402 -22.87 23.29 -7.91
N GLY A 403 -22.32 22.23 -7.30
CA GLY A 403 -22.79 21.67 -6.04
C GLY A 403 -23.69 20.44 -6.13
N GLY A 404 -23.51 19.54 -5.16
CA GLY A 404 -24.33 18.33 -5.01
C GLY A 404 -24.22 17.41 -6.23
N VAL A 405 -25.33 16.78 -6.60
CA VAL A 405 -25.46 15.85 -7.74
C VAL A 405 -25.44 16.57 -9.09
N LYS A 406 -25.74 17.88 -9.10
CA LYS A 406 -25.87 18.67 -10.33
C LYS A 406 -24.56 18.74 -11.11
N GLN A 407 -23.42 18.79 -10.42
CA GLN A 407 -22.12 18.89 -11.08
C GLN A 407 -21.78 17.62 -11.88
N GLU A 408 -22.03 16.42 -11.34
CA GLU A 408 -21.78 15.18 -12.07
C GLU A 408 -22.76 15.03 -13.24
N LYS A 409 -24.05 15.37 -13.05
CA LYS A 409 -25.04 15.40 -14.14
C LYS A 409 -24.63 16.36 -15.25
N TRP A 410 -24.29 17.60 -14.91
CA TRP A 410 -23.86 18.61 -15.88
C TRP A 410 -22.62 18.18 -16.66
N ILE A 411 -21.61 17.60 -16.00
CA ILE A 411 -20.42 17.06 -16.69
C ILE A 411 -20.84 15.93 -17.64
N TRP A 412 -21.70 15.03 -17.19
CA TRP A 412 -22.12 13.87 -17.98
C TRP A 412 -22.95 14.25 -19.20
N ASP A 413 -23.87 15.20 -19.04
CA ASP A 413 -24.71 15.74 -20.11
C ASP A 413 -23.87 16.45 -21.19
N HIS A 414 -22.70 16.98 -20.81
CA HIS A 414 -21.76 17.67 -21.70
C HIS A 414 -20.47 16.89 -21.96
N LYS A 415 -20.50 15.56 -21.83
CA LYS A 415 -19.31 14.70 -22.07
C LYS A 415 -18.73 14.85 -23.49
N ASP A 416 -19.54 15.29 -24.45
CA ASP A 416 -19.14 15.54 -25.84
C ASP A 416 -18.18 16.73 -25.98
N LEU A 417 -18.00 17.54 -24.92
CA LEU A 417 -16.86 18.47 -24.81
C LEU A 417 -15.52 17.76 -24.91
N ASN A 418 -15.48 16.46 -24.58
CA ASN A 418 -14.30 15.60 -24.58
C ASN A 418 -13.11 16.20 -23.80
N VAL A 419 -13.40 16.93 -22.71
CA VAL A 419 -12.35 17.34 -21.78
C VAL A 419 -11.76 16.08 -21.13
N PRO A 420 -10.43 15.87 -21.20
CA PRO A 420 -9.81 14.64 -20.73
C PRO A 420 -10.04 14.28 -19.26
N LEU A 421 -10.15 15.28 -18.37
CA LEU A 421 -10.37 15.05 -16.95
C LEU A 421 -11.43 16.00 -16.40
N ASN A 422 -12.53 15.43 -15.91
CA ASN A 422 -13.65 16.20 -15.36
C ASN A 422 -13.86 15.80 -13.89
N ILE A 423 -13.88 16.79 -13.00
CA ILE A 423 -13.95 16.56 -11.55
C ILE A 423 -15.03 17.42 -10.93
N GLY A 424 -16.03 16.78 -10.33
CA GLY A 424 -16.95 17.43 -9.41
C GLY A 424 -16.26 17.75 -8.08
N ILE A 425 -16.13 19.02 -7.70
CA ILE A 425 -15.42 19.45 -6.49
C ILE A 425 -16.31 20.08 -5.41
N GLY A 426 -17.62 20.15 -5.66
CA GLY A 426 -18.60 20.66 -4.70
C GLY A 426 -18.23 22.04 -4.15
N GLY A 427 -18.32 22.19 -2.83
CA GLY A 427 -18.02 23.46 -2.14
C GLY A 427 -16.53 23.75 -1.91
N SER A 428 -15.62 23.17 -2.71
CA SER A 428 -14.18 23.40 -2.54
C SER A 428 -13.78 24.86 -2.78
N PHE A 429 -14.43 25.54 -3.73
CA PHE A 429 -14.25 26.98 -3.97
C PHE A 429 -14.56 27.86 -2.75
N ASP A 430 -15.59 27.54 -1.96
CA ASP A 430 -15.87 28.28 -0.72
C ASP A 430 -14.75 28.16 0.32
N VAL A 431 -14.01 27.04 0.32
CA VAL A 431 -12.88 26.85 1.24
C VAL A 431 -11.62 27.51 0.68
N TRP A 432 -11.38 27.41 -0.63
CA TRP A 432 -10.24 28.05 -1.27
C TRP A 432 -10.35 29.57 -1.21
N SER A 433 -11.53 30.15 -1.44
CA SER A 433 -11.77 31.60 -1.28
C SER A 433 -11.60 32.14 0.15
N GLY A 434 -11.49 31.26 1.16
CA GLY A 434 -11.42 31.65 2.57
C GLY A 434 -12.77 31.95 3.23
N LYS A 435 -13.88 31.89 2.47
CA LYS A 435 -15.24 32.11 2.98
C LYS A 435 -15.64 31.08 4.04
N ILE A 436 -15.20 29.82 3.88
CA ILE A 436 -15.44 28.75 4.85
C ILE A 436 -14.10 28.23 5.39
N ARG A 437 -13.94 28.21 6.71
CA ARG A 437 -12.79 27.56 7.35
C ARG A 437 -13.00 26.04 7.42
N ARG A 438 -11.97 25.28 7.08
CA ARG A 438 -11.99 23.81 7.18
C ARG A 438 -11.87 23.38 8.65
N ALA A 439 -12.38 22.20 8.99
CA ALA A 439 -12.26 21.65 10.32
C ALA A 439 -10.78 21.47 10.75
N PRO A 440 -10.45 21.63 12.05
CA PRO A 440 -9.15 21.30 12.61
C PRO A 440 -8.64 19.92 12.18
N ARG A 441 -7.31 19.77 12.02
CA ARG A 441 -6.69 18.52 11.52
C ARG A 441 -7.11 17.27 12.31
N ILE A 442 -7.26 17.38 13.63
CA ILE A 442 -7.66 16.26 14.50
C ILE A 442 -9.08 15.81 14.16
N ILE A 443 -10.03 16.73 14.04
CA ILE A 443 -11.42 16.44 13.68
C ILE A 443 -11.50 15.77 12.30
N ARG A 444 -10.68 16.21 11.34
CA ARG A 444 -10.59 15.58 10.00
C ARG A 444 -10.07 14.16 10.04
N LYS A 445 -9.03 13.91 10.85
CA LYS A 445 -8.46 12.56 11.05
C LYS A 445 -9.46 11.61 11.72
N LEU A 446 -10.27 12.12 12.65
CA LEU A 446 -11.38 11.37 13.25
C LEU A 446 -12.57 11.18 12.31
N GLY A 447 -12.58 11.84 11.15
CA GLY A 447 -13.69 11.74 10.20
C GLY A 447 -14.94 12.52 10.61
N LEU A 448 -14.84 13.39 11.61
CA LEU A 448 -15.95 14.18 12.17
C LEU A 448 -16.12 15.55 11.50
N GLU A 449 -15.54 15.74 10.31
CA GLU A 449 -15.64 17.01 9.58
C GLU A 449 -17.10 17.36 9.22
N TRP A 450 -17.93 16.35 8.91
CA TRP A 450 -19.35 16.55 8.66
C TRP A 450 -20.08 17.12 9.90
N LEU A 451 -19.73 16.65 11.10
CA LEU A 451 -20.31 17.11 12.36
C LEU A 451 -19.86 18.54 12.65
N TYR A 452 -18.56 18.82 12.55
CA TYR A 452 -18.03 20.18 12.70
C TYR A 452 -18.70 21.17 11.75
N ARG A 453 -18.88 20.80 10.47
CA ARG A 453 -19.56 21.67 9.50
C ARG A 453 -21.05 21.86 9.80
N THR A 454 -21.70 20.87 10.40
CA THR A 454 -23.11 20.98 10.83
C THR A 454 -23.26 21.94 11.99
N ILE A 455 -22.32 21.90 12.96
CA ILE A 455 -22.27 22.84 14.10
C ILE A 455 -22.01 24.27 13.62
N VAL A 456 -21.02 24.46 12.74
CA VAL A 456 -20.65 25.79 12.23
C VAL A 456 -21.68 26.34 11.25
N GLN A 457 -22.45 25.49 10.57
CA GLN A 457 -23.46 25.89 9.58
C GLN A 457 -24.79 25.16 9.86
N PRO A 458 -25.62 25.67 10.78
CA PRO A 458 -26.87 25.01 11.21
C PRO A 458 -27.83 24.68 10.06
N SER A 459 -27.84 25.47 8.99
CA SER A 459 -28.62 25.20 7.77
C SER A 459 -28.27 23.87 7.08
N ARG A 460 -27.16 23.22 7.47
CA ARG A 460 -26.76 21.89 6.98
C ARG A 460 -27.39 20.73 7.75
N ILE A 461 -28.18 20.97 8.79
CA ILE A 461 -28.77 19.90 9.61
C ILE A 461 -29.63 18.93 8.77
N LEU A 462 -30.35 19.45 7.77
CA LEU A 462 -31.11 18.64 6.80
C LEU A 462 -30.19 17.72 5.97
N ARG A 463 -28.96 18.16 5.66
CA ARG A 463 -27.96 17.33 4.96
C ARG A 463 -27.37 16.26 5.88
N ALA A 464 -27.20 16.57 7.17
CA ALA A 464 -26.82 15.55 8.16
C ALA A 464 -27.90 14.46 8.29
N GLY A 465 -29.18 14.80 8.17
CA GLY A 465 -30.28 13.84 8.04
C GLY A 465 -30.07 12.79 6.93
N ASN A 466 -29.56 13.20 5.76
CA ASN A 466 -29.26 12.26 4.67
C ASN A 466 -28.15 11.25 5.01
N LEU A 467 -27.20 11.60 5.90
CA LEU A 467 -26.18 10.68 6.39
C LEU A 467 -26.79 9.62 7.31
N PHE A 468 -27.74 10.01 8.17
CA PHE A 468 -28.48 9.05 9.00
C PHE A 468 -29.38 8.14 8.16
N ILE A 469 -30.07 8.68 7.16
CA ILE A 469 -30.84 7.89 6.19
C ILE A 469 -29.93 6.88 5.47
N PHE A 470 -28.74 7.32 5.04
CA PHE A 470 -27.77 6.43 4.41
C PHE A 470 -27.31 5.33 5.37
N ALA A 471 -26.92 5.69 6.60
CA ALA A 471 -26.49 4.73 7.61
C ALA A 471 -27.60 3.71 7.94
N PHE A 472 -28.85 4.17 8.09
CA PHE A 472 -30.02 3.34 8.32
C PHE A 472 -30.26 2.38 7.13
N LYS A 473 -30.30 2.90 5.90
CA LYS A 473 -30.45 2.06 4.71
C LYS A 473 -29.36 1.00 4.60
N ILE A 474 -28.11 1.36 4.86
CA ILE A 474 -26.98 0.42 4.85
C ILE A 474 -27.08 -0.64 5.96
N MET A 475 -27.59 -0.26 7.13
CA MET A 475 -27.75 -1.16 8.26
C MET A 475 -28.83 -2.23 8.02
N PHE A 476 -29.91 -1.86 7.34
CA PHE A 476 -31.07 -2.73 7.08
C PHE A 476 -31.07 -3.38 5.68
N LYS A 477 -30.23 -2.92 4.74
CA LYS A 477 -30.09 -3.57 3.43
C LYS A 477 -29.47 -4.96 3.62
N ARG A 478 -30.23 -6.01 3.25
CA ARG A 478 -29.75 -7.39 3.27
C ARG A 478 -28.59 -7.53 2.29
N ILE A 479 -27.58 -8.29 2.68
CA ILE A 479 -26.52 -8.72 1.77
C ILE A 479 -27.18 -9.74 0.85
N GLU A 480 -27.57 -9.33 -0.36
CA GLU A 480 -27.79 -10.28 -1.44
C GLU A 480 -26.43 -10.91 -1.73
N LYS A 481 -26.32 -12.21 -1.48
CA LYS A 481 -25.08 -12.97 -1.56
C LYS A 481 -24.75 -13.33 -3.00
#